data_AF-A0A9N7MLT0-F1
#
_entry.id   AF-A0A9N7MLT0-F1
#
_cell.length_a   1.000
_cell.length_b   1.000
_cell.length_c   1.000
_cell.angle_alpha   90.00
_cell.angle_beta   90.00
_cell.angle_gamma   90.00
#
_symmetry.space_group_name_H-M   'P 1'
#
loop_
_entity.id
_entity.type
_entity.pdbx_description
1 polymer ?
#
loop_
_entity_poly.entity_id
_entity_poly.type
_entity_poly.pdbx_seq_one_letter_code
_entity_poly.pdbx_strand_id
1 'polypeptide(L)'
;LASWFRLKYPHIALGALASSAPILYFDNITPQDGYYSIVTKDFKEVSENCYRTIKKSWAEIDRVASQHNGLAILSRRFNTCTQLNYSYELKDFLISKYAHAAQYDAPPDYPVSVVCEGINKASSKKTDTLGRIFAGIVSYLKNHTCVDTNNYGITLETQLGWDWQSCSEMVMPIGIGANDTMFQAAPFDIHEYNEYCKSQYGVSPRPHWITTYYGGH
;
A
#
# COMPACT_ATOMS: atom_id res chain seq x y z
N LEU A 1 9.08 2.37 18.34
CA LEU A 1 10.34 2.49 19.13
C LEU A 1 10.19 3.27 20.44
N ALA A 2 9.70 4.52 20.46
CA ALA A 2 9.61 5.32 21.69
C ALA A 2 8.88 4.62 22.85
N SER A 3 7.72 4.00 22.58
CA SER A 3 6.99 3.18 23.58
C SER A 3 7.85 2.07 24.16
N TRP A 4 8.48 1.28 23.28
CA TRP A 4 9.33 0.14 23.67
C TRP A 4 10.58 0.57 24.43
N PHE A 5 11.15 1.72 24.09
CA PHE A 5 12.29 2.27 24.82
C PHE A 5 11.89 2.67 26.24
N ARG A 6 10.79 3.40 26.41
CA ARG A 6 10.26 3.75 27.75
C ARG A 6 9.87 2.52 28.57
N LEU A 7 9.33 1.48 27.92
CA LEU A 7 8.95 0.22 28.54
C LEU A 7 10.18 -0.55 29.06
N LYS A 8 11.24 -0.64 28.25
CA LYS A 8 12.45 -1.41 28.59
C LYS A 8 13.43 -0.65 29.47
N TYR A 9 13.46 0.67 29.37
CA TYR A 9 14.40 1.52 30.09
C TYR A 9 13.67 2.60 30.90
N PRO A 10 12.81 2.20 31.85
CA PRO A 10 12.02 3.15 32.63
C PRO A 10 12.86 4.02 33.58
N HIS A 11 14.10 3.60 33.85
CA HIS A 11 15.08 4.33 34.64
C HIS A 11 15.85 5.38 33.81
N ILE A 12 15.77 5.32 32.48
CA ILE A 12 16.40 6.29 31.57
C ILE A 12 15.36 7.28 31.05
N ALA A 13 14.22 6.79 30.58
CA ALA A 13 13.16 7.62 30.00
C ALA A 13 12.03 7.83 31.00
N LEU A 14 11.68 9.09 31.28
CA LEU A 14 10.58 9.44 32.19
C LEU A 14 9.20 9.20 31.55
N GLY A 15 9.09 9.39 30.23
CA GLY A 15 7.87 9.20 29.44
C GLY A 15 8.19 8.99 27.96
N ALA A 16 7.17 8.69 27.15
CA ALA A 16 7.29 8.59 25.70
C ALA A 16 6.03 9.11 25.01
N LEU A 17 6.21 9.89 23.95
CA LEU A 17 5.18 10.19 22.98
C LEU A 17 5.37 9.26 21.77
N ALA A 18 4.37 8.43 21.51
CA ALA A 18 4.39 7.46 20.41
C ALA A 18 3.30 7.78 19.39
N SER A 19 3.59 8.77 18.54
CA SER A 19 2.66 9.19 17.49
C SER A 19 2.55 8.14 16.39
N SER A 20 1.34 7.75 16.03
CA SER A 20 1.01 6.77 14.97
C SER A 20 1.83 5.47 15.04
N ALA A 21 2.10 4.96 16.25
CA ALA A 21 2.90 3.75 16.44
C ALA A 21 2.02 2.48 16.43
N PRO A 22 2.10 1.61 15.41
CA PRO A 22 1.26 0.41 15.28
C PRO A 22 1.77 -0.75 16.16
N ILE A 23 1.96 -0.51 17.47
CA ILE A 23 2.57 -1.47 18.41
C ILE A 23 1.73 -2.74 18.66
N LEU A 24 0.49 -2.77 18.17
CA LEU A 24 -0.45 -3.90 18.29
C LEU A 24 -0.68 -4.64 16.96
N TYR A 25 0.04 -4.30 15.89
CA TYR A 25 -0.15 -4.92 14.56
C TYR A 25 0.68 -6.20 14.41
N PHE A 26 0.65 -7.07 15.43
CA PHE A 26 1.39 -8.32 15.49
C PHE A 26 0.44 -9.47 15.87
N ASP A 27 0.84 -10.70 15.54
CA ASP A 27 0.07 -11.91 15.80
C ASP A 27 -1.40 -11.79 15.32
N ASN A 28 -2.36 -12.07 16.21
CA ASN A 28 -3.80 -11.96 15.97
C ASN A 28 -4.43 -10.81 16.77
N ILE A 29 -3.63 -9.84 17.24
CA ILE A 29 -4.10 -8.75 18.10
C ILE A 29 -4.96 -7.77 17.30
N THR A 30 -4.51 -7.42 16.09
CA THR A 30 -5.22 -6.54 15.14
C THR A 30 -5.61 -7.35 13.91
N PRO A 31 -6.81 -7.13 13.32
CA PRO A 31 -7.19 -7.75 12.05
C PRO A 31 -6.17 -7.49 10.95
N GLN A 32 -5.83 -8.52 10.18
CA GLN A 32 -4.81 -8.45 9.13
C GLN A 32 -5.16 -7.43 8.04
N ASP A 33 -6.45 -7.30 7.73
CA ASP A 33 -7.02 -6.37 6.75
C ASP A 33 -7.12 -4.92 7.23
N GLY A 34 -6.97 -4.66 8.53
CA GLY A 34 -7.30 -3.39 9.17
C GLY A 34 -6.71 -2.16 8.47
N TYR A 35 -5.44 -2.22 8.07
CA TYR A 35 -4.77 -1.13 7.35
C TYR A 35 -5.50 -0.78 6.04
N TYR A 36 -5.73 -1.76 5.18
CA TYR A 36 -6.36 -1.52 3.88
C TYR A 36 -7.87 -1.28 3.98
N SER A 37 -8.54 -1.76 5.04
CA SER A 37 -9.92 -1.39 5.35
C SER A 37 -10.02 0.10 5.72
N ILE A 38 -9.07 0.64 6.48
CA ILE A 38 -9.01 2.09 6.78
C ILE A 38 -8.68 2.91 5.53
N VAL A 39 -7.66 2.53 4.75
CA VAL A 39 -7.36 3.20 3.47
C VAL A 39 -8.60 3.22 2.57
N THR A 40 -9.34 2.11 2.50
CA THR A 40 -10.60 2.03 1.74
C THR A 40 -11.65 3.00 2.26
N LYS A 41 -11.78 3.10 3.59
CA LYS A 41 -12.74 3.99 4.25
C LYS A 41 -12.46 5.45 3.91
N ASP A 42 -11.20 5.89 3.97
CA ASP A 42 -10.82 7.28 3.66
C ASP A 42 -11.26 7.68 2.25
N PHE A 43 -10.97 6.84 1.25
CA PHE A 43 -11.40 7.06 -0.13
C PHE A 43 -12.93 7.07 -0.30
N LYS A 44 -13.62 6.20 0.42
CA LYS A 44 -15.07 6.08 0.35
C LYS A 44 -15.78 7.28 0.99
N GLU A 45 -15.26 7.79 2.10
CA GLU A 45 -15.78 8.98 2.78
C GLU A 45 -15.62 10.24 1.93
N VAL A 46 -14.50 10.35 1.19
CA VAL A 46 -14.29 11.44 0.24
C VAL A 46 -15.19 11.31 -0.99
N SER A 47 -15.30 10.12 -1.59
CA SER A 47 -16.14 9.92 -2.77
C SER A 47 -16.49 8.45 -3.05
N GLU A 48 -17.78 8.11 -2.91
CA GLU A 48 -18.33 6.79 -3.26
C GLU A 48 -18.06 6.41 -4.74
N ASN A 49 -18.10 7.38 -5.67
CA ASN A 49 -17.82 7.13 -7.09
C ASN A 49 -16.34 6.82 -7.34
N CYS A 50 -15.43 7.51 -6.64
CA CYS A 50 -14.01 7.25 -6.66
C CYS A 50 -13.71 5.83 -6.16
N TYR A 51 -14.22 5.49 -4.96
CA TYR A 51 -14.15 4.16 -4.37
C TYR A 51 -14.60 3.06 -5.34
N ARG A 52 -15.81 3.19 -5.94
CA ARG A 52 -16.34 2.20 -6.89
C ARG A 52 -15.49 2.09 -8.16
N THR A 53 -14.92 3.21 -8.62
CA THR A 53 -14.09 3.22 -9.83
C THR A 53 -12.76 2.50 -9.58
N ILE A 54 -12.12 2.74 -8.43
CA ILE A 54 -10.92 2.01 -8.00
C ILE A 54 -11.24 0.53 -7.85
N LYS A 55 -12.30 0.17 -7.12
CA LYS A 55 -12.69 -1.24 -6.92
C LYS A 55 -12.95 -1.99 -8.24
N LYS A 56 -13.54 -1.32 -9.23
CA LYS A 56 -13.78 -1.92 -10.56
C LYS A 56 -12.52 -2.02 -11.42
N SER A 57 -11.52 -1.16 -11.20
CA SER A 57 -10.38 -1.03 -12.11
C SER A 57 -9.51 -2.27 -12.15
N TRP A 58 -9.41 -3.01 -11.04
CA TRP A 58 -8.52 -4.16 -10.94
C TRP A 58 -8.89 -5.27 -11.92
N ALA A 59 -10.18 -5.62 -12.00
CA ALA A 59 -10.68 -6.59 -12.98
C ALA A 59 -10.48 -6.10 -14.42
N GLU A 60 -10.53 -4.80 -14.66
CA GLU A 60 -10.28 -4.22 -15.98
C GLU A 60 -8.79 -4.25 -16.34
N ILE A 61 -7.88 -4.04 -15.37
CA ILE A 61 -6.44 -4.21 -15.55
C ILE A 61 -6.15 -5.67 -15.94
N ASP A 62 -6.66 -6.64 -15.19
CA ASP A 62 -6.46 -8.07 -15.47
C ASP A 62 -7.05 -8.46 -16.83
N ARG A 63 -8.24 -7.95 -17.16
CA ARG A 63 -8.89 -8.16 -18.45
C ARG A 63 -8.01 -7.65 -19.60
N VAL A 64 -7.46 -6.45 -19.52
CA VAL A 64 -6.58 -5.91 -20.57
C VAL A 64 -5.24 -6.64 -20.61
N ALA A 65 -4.64 -6.95 -19.46
CA ALA A 65 -3.36 -7.66 -19.37
C ALA A 65 -3.40 -9.05 -20.03
N SER A 66 -4.55 -9.74 -19.96
CA SER A 66 -4.73 -11.06 -20.60
C SER A 66 -4.90 -11.02 -22.13
N GLN A 67 -5.06 -9.83 -22.73
CA GLN A 67 -5.17 -9.70 -24.18
C GLN A 67 -3.81 -9.77 -24.87
N HIS A 68 -3.81 -10.05 -26.18
CA HIS A 68 -2.61 -9.94 -26.99
C HIS A 68 -2.04 -8.50 -26.93
N ASN A 69 -0.75 -8.37 -26.58
CA ASN A 69 -0.09 -7.09 -26.28
C ASN A 69 -0.73 -6.28 -25.14
N GLY A 70 -1.44 -6.93 -24.22
CA GLY A 70 -2.15 -6.31 -23.10
C GLY A 70 -1.29 -5.41 -22.23
N LEU A 71 -0.09 -5.87 -21.87
CA LEU A 71 0.86 -5.11 -21.06
C LEU A 71 1.38 -3.85 -21.78
N ALA A 72 1.61 -3.92 -23.10
CA ALA A 72 1.98 -2.75 -23.88
C ALA A 72 0.81 -1.76 -24.02
N ILE A 73 -0.43 -2.24 -24.07
CA ILE A 73 -1.63 -1.40 -24.03
C ILE A 73 -1.74 -0.69 -22.67
N LEU A 74 -1.54 -1.40 -21.56
CA LEU A 74 -1.53 -0.82 -20.22
C LEU A 74 -0.41 0.21 -20.06
N SER A 75 0.80 -0.12 -20.52
CA SER A 75 1.96 0.79 -20.47
C SER A 75 1.65 2.12 -21.16
N ARG A 76 1.06 2.09 -22.37
CA ARG A 76 0.63 3.30 -23.09
C ARG A 76 -0.50 4.05 -22.39
N ARG A 77 -1.50 3.33 -21.86
CA ARG A 77 -2.66 3.94 -21.19
C ARG A 77 -2.30 4.66 -19.89
N PHE A 78 -1.34 4.11 -19.16
CA PHE A 78 -0.84 4.68 -17.91
C PHE A 78 0.41 5.55 -18.11
N ASN A 79 0.85 5.74 -19.36
CA ASN A 79 2.06 6.48 -19.72
C ASN A 79 3.26 6.06 -18.86
N THR A 80 3.51 4.76 -18.73
CA THR A 80 4.57 4.24 -17.89
C THR A 80 5.94 4.57 -18.47
N CYS A 81 6.93 4.84 -17.62
CA CYS A 81 8.29 5.18 -18.06
C CYS A 81 8.99 4.03 -18.78
N THR A 82 8.70 2.79 -18.35
CA THR A 82 9.17 1.56 -18.97
C THR A 82 7.97 0.69 -19.34
N GLN A 83 8.17 -0.22 -20.29
CA GLN A 83 7.15 -1.21 -20.62
C GLN A 83 6.98 -2.20 -19.46
N LEU A 84 5.74 -2.46 -19.07
CA LEU A 84 5.39 -3.45 -18.05
C LEU A 84 5.71 -4.86 -18.56
N ASN A 85 6.36 -5.67 -17.72
CA ASN A 85 6.57 -7.10 -17.98
C ASN A 85 5.48 -7.96 -17.35
N TYR A 86 4.86 -7.47 -16.28
CA TYR A 86 3.77 -8.13 -15.57
C TYR A 86 2.71 -7.13 -15.12
N SER A 87 1.47 -7.60 -14.93
CA SER A 87 0.37 -6.74 -14.46
C SER A 87 0.53 -6.32 -13.01
N TYR A 88 1.21 -7.12 -12.18
CA TYR A 88 1.44 -6.80 -10.77
C TYR A 88 2.27 -5.52 -10.61
N GLU A 89 3.22 -5.22 -11.51
CA GLU A 89 4.01 -3.99 -11.46
C GLU A 89 3.13 -2.73 -11.40
N LEU A 90 2.07 -2.69 -12.23
CA LEU A 90 1.11 -1.59 -12.21
C LEU A 90 0.20 -1.65 -10.98
N LYS A 91 -0.25 -2.84 -10.59
CA LYS A 91 -1.19 -3.02 -9.48
C LYS A 91 -0.56 -2.64 -8.13
N ASP A 92 0.65 -3.10 -7.88
CA ASP A 92 1.42 -2.83 -6.67
C ASP A 92 1.77 -1.35 -6.58
N PHE A 93 2.13 -0.73 -7.71
CA PHE A 93 2.31 0.72 -7.79
C PHE A 93 1.03 1.47 -7.39
N LEU A 94 -0.13 1.10 -7.96
CA LEU A 94 -1.41 1.74 -7.65
C LEU A 94 -1.79 1.55 -6.17
N ILE A 95 -1.65 0.34 -5.63
CA ILE A 95 -1.89 0.04 -4.21
C ILE A 95 -1.02 0.94 -3.33
N SER A 96 0.27 1.03 -3.64
CA SER A 96 1.22 1.89 -2.92
C SER A 96 0.80 3.36 -2.97
N LYS A 97 0.40 3.90 -4.13
CA LYS A 97 -0.02 5.30 -4.24
C LYS A 97 -1.33 5.59 -3.50
N TYR A 98 -2.30 4.67 -3.50
CA TYR A 98 -3.53 4.86 -2.72
C TYR A 98 -3.28 4.79 -1.21
N ALA A 99 -2.48 3.82 -0.75
CA ALA A 99 -2.09 3.71 0.65
C ALA A 99 -1.30 4.94 1.13
N HIS A 100 -0.35 5.40 0.31
CA HIS A 100 0.43 6.59 0.60
C HIS A 100 -0.43 7.87 0.59
N ALA A 101 -1.39 7.99 -0.33
CA ALA A 101 -2.34 9.11 -0.31
C ALA A 101 -3.13 9.14 1.00
N ALA A 102 -3.69 8.01 1.45
CA ALA A 102 -4.40 7.94 2.73
C ALA A 102 -3.49 8.24 3.93
N GLN A 103 -2.28 7.67 3.95
CA GLN A 103 -1.34 7.84 5.07
C GLN A 103 -0.92 9.29 5.30
N TYR A 104 -0.86 10.10 4.23
CA TYR A 104 -0.47 11.50 4.28
C TYR A 104 -1.65 12.44 3.96
N ASP A 105 -2.90 12.00 4.24
CA ASP A 105 -4.10 12.78 3.97
C ASP A 105 -4.29 13.92 4.97
N ALA A 106 -3.48 14.97 4.82
CA ALA A 106 -3.43 16.10 5.73
C ALA A 106 -3.60 17.45 5.00
N PRO A 107 -4.11 18.49 5.70
CA PRO A 107 -4.16 19.83 5.15
C PRO A 107 -2.75 20.39 4.87
N PRO A 108 -2.58 21.25 3.85
CA PRO A 108 -3.59 21.67 2.88
C PRO A 108 -3.68 20.75 1.63
N ASP A 109 -2.87 19.69 1.56
CA ASP A 109 -2.71 18.90 0.33
C ASP A 109 -3.86 17.92 0.07
N TYR A 110 -4.48 17.34 1.10
CA TYR A 110 -5.60 16.37 1.01
C TYR A 110 -5.49 15.38 -0.17
N PRO A 111 -4.39 14.62 -0.26
CA PRO A 111 -4.09 13.73 -1.39
C PRO A 111 -5.22 12.76 -1.78
N VAL A 112 -6.02 12.25 -0.84
CA VAL A 112 -7.16 11.38 -1.19
C VAL A 112 -8.20 12.16 -2.00
N SER A 113 -8.48 13.40 -1.59
CA SER A 113 -9.36 14.31 -2.33
C SER A 113 -8.82 14.62 -3.72
N VAL A 114 -7.51 14.87 -3.84
CA VAL A 114 -6.86 15.13 -5.14
C VAL A 114 -7.02 13.94 -6.11
N VAL A 115 -6.76 12.71 -5.64
CA VAL A 115 -6.95 11.50 -6.45
C VAL A 115 -8.40 11.37 -6.91
N CYS A 116 -9.33 11.51 -5.97
CA CYS A 116 -10.75 11.31 -6.25
C CYS A 116 -11.34 12.40 -7.16
N GLU A 117 -10.91 13.64 -7.04
CA GLU A 117 -11.27 14.70 -7.98
C GLU A 117 -10.83 14.38 -9.40
N GLY A 118 -9.59 13.88 -9.58
CA GLY A 118 -9.09 13.46 -10.89
C GLY A 118 -9.95 12.35 -11.52
N ILE A 119 -10.28 11.32 -10.74
CA ILE A 119 -11.16 10.21 -11.17
C ILE A 119 -12.57 10.70 -11.54
N ASN A 120 -13.13 11.61 -10.74
CA ASN A 120 -14.48 12.13 -10.93
C ASN A 120 -14.56 13.08 -12.14
N LYS A 121 -13.60 14.01 -12.30
CA LYS A 121 -13.53 14.94 -13.44
C LYS A 121 -13.34 14.20 -14.77
N ALA A 122 -12.66 13.06 -14.79
CA ALA A 122 -12.54 12.24 -16.00
C ALA A 122 -13.86 11.53 -16.37
N SER A 123 -14.76 11.29 -15.41
CA SER A 123 -16.06 10.67 -15.67
C SER A 123 -16.93 11.52 -16.61
N SER A 124 -16.90 12.85 -16.48
CA SER A 124 -17.68 13.76 -17.33
C SER A 124 -17.18 13.83 -18.78
N LYS A 125 -15.95 13.37 -19.03
CA LYS A 125 -15.32 13.33 -20.36
C LYS A 125 -15.56 12.00 -21.10
N LYS A 126 -16.45 11.14 -20.61
CA LYS A 126 -16.72 9.78 -21.14
C LYS A 126 -15.47 8.89 -21.23
N THR A 127 -14.50 9.10 -20.34
CA THR A 127 -13.31 8.26 -20.23
C THR A 127 -13.67 6.91 -19.58
N ASP A 128 -13.10 5.82 -20.08
CA ASP A 128 -13.28 4.50 -19.49
C ASP A 128 -12.60 4.38 -18.10
N THR A 129 -12.83 3.25 -17.43
CA THR A 129 -12.35 3.04 -16.05
C THR A 129 -10.83 3.25 -15.92
N LEU A 130 -10.02 2.70 -16.83
CA LEU A 130 -8.56 2.83 -16.74
C LEU A 130 -8.10 4.27 -16.97
N GLY A 131 -8.69 4.99 -17.93
CA GLY A 131 -8.33 6.40 -18.14
C GLY A 131 -8.76 7.29 -16.97
N ARG A 132 -9.84 6.94 -16.25
CA ARG A 132 -10.22 7.62 -15.00
C ARG A 132 -9.21 7.37 -13.89
N ILE A 133 -8.75 6.13 -13.73
CA ILE A 133 -7.69 5.81 -12.77
C ILE A 133 -6.41 6.58 -13.08
N PHE A 134 -5.97 6.58 -14.35
CA PHE A 134 -4.82 7.36 -14.78
C PHE A 134 -5.01 8.84 -14.42
N ALA A 135 -6.16 9.44 -14.72
CA ALA A 135 -6.48 10.83 -14.37
C ALA A 135 -6.37 11.13 -12.85
N GLY A 136 -6.76 10.19 -11.98
CA GLY A 136 -6.58 10.32 -10.54
C GLY A 136 -5.11 10.30 -10.12
N ILE A 137 -4.36 9.33 -10.64
CA ILE A 137 -2.95 9.15 -10.33
C ILE A 137 -2.12 10.35 -10.81
N VAL A 138 -2.34 10.82 -12.03
CA VAL A 138 -1.60 11.97 -12.56
C VAL A 138 -1.91 13.26 -11.79
N SER A 139 -3.14 13.40 -11.30
CA SER A 139 -3.51 14.54 -10.43
C SER A 139 -2.73 14.50 -9.12
N TYR A 140 -2.52 13.30 -8.56
CA TYR A 140 -1.76 13.10 -7.33
C TYR A 140 -0.25 13.26 -7.50
N LEU A 141 0.33 12.71 -8.57
CA LEU A 141 1.76 12.79 -8.86
C LEU A 141 2.21 14.20 -9.29
N LYS A 142 1.28 15.11 -9.59
CA LYS A 142 1.55 16.48 -10.07
C LYS A 142 2.45 16.45 -11.32
N ASN A 143 3.58 17.16 -11.35
CA ASN A 143 4.45 17.30 -12.52
C ASN A 143 5.34 16.07 -12.76
N HIS A 144 4.82 15.10 -13.51
CA HIS A 144 5.58 13.94 -14.00
C HIS A 144 5.47 13.84 -15.51
N THR A 145 6.52 13.37 -16.16
CA THR A 145 6.56 13.12 -17.62
C THR A 145 6.01 11.74 -17.97
N CYS A 146 6.19 10.76 -17.07
CA CYS A 146 5.72 9.39 -17.17
C CYS A 146 5.52 8.80 -15.76
N VAL A 147 4.80 7.69 -15.67
CA VAL A 147 4.55 6.94 -14.44
C VAL A 147 5.65 5.89 -14.26
N ASP A 148 6.56 6.13 -13.32
CA ASP A 148 7.57 5.14 -12.96
C ASP A 148 7.01 4.17 -11.93
N THR A 149 6.65 2.96 -12.38
CA THR A 149 6.06 1.91 -11.53
C THR A 149 7.07 1.29 -10.56
N ASN A 150 8.37 1.52 -10.75
CA ASN A 150 9.43 1.01 -9.88
C ASN A 150 9.88 2.03 -8.82
N ASN A 151 9.40 3.28 -8.89
CA ASN A 151 9.83 4.33 -7.98
C ASN A 151 8.87 4.51 -6.80
N TYR A 152 9.29 3.98 -5.65
CA TYR A 152 8.60 4.11 -4.38
C TYR A 152 9.03 5.33 -3.55
N GLY A 153 10.02 6.11 -4.01
CA GLY A 153 10.48 7.33 -3.33
C GLY A 153 11.34 7.08 -2.08
N ILE A 154 11.91 5.88 -1.93
CA ILE A 154 12.73 5.46 -0.78
C ILE A 154 14.15 5.14 -1.28
N THR A 155 15.18 5.48 -0.50
CA THR A 155 16.56 5.10 -0.84
C THR A 155 16.76 3.60 -0.71
N LEU A 156 17.64 3.04 -1.53
CA LEU A 156 17.89 1.60 -1.54
C LEU A 156 18.33 1.09 -0.16
N GLU A 157 19.19 1.82 0.54
CA GLU A 157 19.69 1.40 1.86
C GLU A 157 18.58 1.38 2.92
N THR A 158 17.67 2.37 2.89
CA THR A 158 16.53 2.44 3.82
C THR A 158 15.57 1.29 3.57
N GLN A 159 15.29 1.00 2.30
CA GLN A 159 14.41 -0.10 1.90
C GLN A 159 15.00 -1.45 2.33
N LEU A 160 16.27 -1.70 2.03
CA LEU A 160 16.96 -2.94 2.40
C LEU A 160 16.98 -3.17 3.92
N GLY A 161 17.21 -2.10 4.70
CA GLY A 161 17.16 -2.17 6.16
C GLY A 161 15.78 -2.55 6.68
N TRP A 162 14.72 -1.90 6.18
CA TRP A 162 13.35 -2.16 6.58
C TRP A 162 12.87 -3.56 6.17
N ASP A 163 13.22 -4.00 4.96
CA ASP A 163 12.88 -5.33 4.47
C ASP A 163 13.53 -6.41 5.33
N TRP A 164 14.79 -6.24 5.71
CA TRP A 164 15.47 -7.16 6.63
C TRP A 164 14.81 -7.17 8.03
N GLN A 165 14.45 -6.00 8.56
CA GLN A 165 13.76 -5.91 9.86
C GLN A 165 12.40 -6.61 9.83
N SER A 166 11.64 -6.44 8.74
CA SER A 166 10.33 -7.08 8.55
C SER A 166 10.50 -8.59 8.42
N CYS A 167 11.49 -9.05 7.66
CA CYS A 167 11.81 -10.46 7.50
C CYS A 167 12.41 -11.16 8.73
N SER A 168 12.70 -10.41 9.80
CA SER A 168 13.25 -10.96 11.04
C SER A 168 12.27 -10.82 12.20
N GLU A 169 12.11 -9.60 12.72
CA GLU A 169 11.37 -9.34 13.96
C GLU A 169 10.08 -8.54 13.73
N MET A 170 10.08 -7.59 12.79
CA MET A 170 8.94 -6.69 12.51
C MET A 170 7.88 -7.36 11.62
N VAL A 171 7.50 -8.59 11.95
CA VAL A 171 6.55 -9.41 11.18
C VAL A 171 5.12 -8.94 11.47
N MET A 172 4.67 -7.93 10.74
CA MET A 172 3.30 -7.42 10.81
C MET A 172 2.45 -8.11 9.74
N PRO A 173 1.41 -8.90 10.09
CA PRO A 173 0.64 -9.69 9.14
C PRO A 173 -0.40 -8.84 8.41
N ILE A 174 0.05 -7.79 7.72
CA ILE A 174 -0.81 -6.91 6.93
C ILE A 174 -1.22 -7.66 5.65
N GLY A 175 -2.52 -7.78 5.43
CA GLY A 175 -3.10 -8.35 4.22
C GLY A 175 -4.24 -7.48 3.69
N ILE A 176 -4.77 -7.84 2.53
CA ILE A 176 -5.95 -7.22 1.93
C ILE A 176 -7.11 -8.20 1.99
N GLY A 177 -8.16 -7.83 2.74
CA GLY A 177 -9.39 -8.61 2.88
C GLY A 177 -10.22 -8.69 1.60
N ALA A 178 -11.08 -9.71 1.50
CA ALA A 178 -11.75 -10.08 0.25
C ALA A 178 -12.93 -9.18 -0.16
N ASN A 179 -13.66 -8.61 0.80
CA ASN A 179 -14.95 -7.93 0.52
C ASN A 179 -15.08 -6.54 1.15
N ASP A 180 -14.24 -6.24 2.12
CA ASP A 180 -14.24 -5.03 2.94
C ASP A 180 -13.39 -3.91 2.34
N THR A 181 -12.50 -4.23 1.39
CA THR A 181 -11.59 -3.25 0.78
C THR A 181 -12.01 -2.81 -0.63
N MET A 182 -11.41 -1.71 -1.11
CA MET A 182 -11.48 -1.28 -2.52
C MET A 182 -10.43 -1.96 -3.40
N PHE A 183 -9.59 -2.82 -2.83
CA PHE A 183 -8.48 -3.49 -3.50
C PHE A 183 -8.88 -4.93 -3.89
N GLN A 184 -8.01 -5.63 -4.62
CA GLN A 184 -8.15 -7.07 -4.79
C GLN A 184 -7.65 -7.82 -3.56
N ALA A 185 -8.33 -8.91 -3.23
CA ALA A 185 -7.94 -9.76 -2.11
C ALA A 185 -6.50 -10.23 -2.25
N ALA A 186 -5.72 -10.02 -1.19
CA ALA A 186 -4.34 -10.46 -1.05
C ALA A 186 -4.10 -10.71 0.45
N PRO A 187 -4.72 -11.77 1.01
CA PRO A 187 -4.58 -12.07 2.44
C PRO A 187 -3.11 -12.37 2.77
N PHE A 188 -2.70 -12.07 4.00
CA PHE A 188 -1.35 -12.36 4.45
C PHE A 188 -1.15 -13.88 4.58
N ASP A 189 -0.13 -14.41 3.89
CA ASP A 189 0.27 -15.81 3.98
C ASP A 189 1.65 -15.92 4.64
N ILE A 190 1.69 -16.53 5.83
CA ILE A 190 2.93 -16.69 6.60
C ILE A 190 3.91 -17.68 5.94
N HIS A 191 3.43 -18.65 5.17
CA HIS A 191 4.29 -19.59 4.46
C HIS A 191 5.00 -18.89 3.29
N GLU A 192 4.26 -18.15 2.47
CA GLU A 192 4.84 -17.34 1.39
C GLU A 192 5.82 -16.31 1.95
N TYR A 193 5.46 -15.64 3.04
CA TYR A 193 6.31 -14.68 3.73
C TYR A 193 7.64 -15.32 4.22
N ASN A 194 7.55 -16.51 4.83
CA ASN A 194 8.74 -17.23 5.31
C ASN A 194 9.67 -17.64 4.16
N GLU A 195 9.14 -18.15 3.05
CA GLU A 195 9.94 -18.55 1.89
C GLU A 195 10.59 -17.34 1.22
N TYR A 196 9.87 -16.23 1.08
CA TYR A 196 10.41 -14.98 0.59
C TYR A 196 11.60 -14.50 1.44
N CYS A 197 11.40 -14.40 2.75
CA CYS A 197 12.43 -13.90 3.67
C CYS A 197 13.66 -14.81 3.73
N LYS A 198 13.46 -16.14 3.66
CA LYS A 198 14.55 -17.10 3.56
C LYS A 198 15.32 -16.98 2.25
N SER A 199 14.62 -16.77 1.13
CA SER A 199 15.25 -16.60 -0.19
C SER A 199 16.02 -15.29 -0.31
N GLN A 200 15.49 -14.18 0.21
CA GLN A 200 16.11 -12.85 0.03
C GLN A 200 17.22 -12.59 1.04
N TYR A 201 17.03 -13.01 2.29
CA TYR A 201 17.89 -12.59 3.41
C TYR A 201 18.50 -13.77 4.19
N GLY A 202 18.13 -15.02 3.88
CA GLY A 202 18.62 -16.20 4.59
C GLY A 202 18.15 -16.28 6.05
N VAL A 203 17.13 -15.51 6.43
CA VAL A 203 16.57 -15.48 7.79
C VAL A 203 15.19 -16.11 7.82
N SER A 204 14.82 -16.67 8.98
CA SER A 204 13.46 -17.14 9.25
C SER A 204 12.73 -16.11 10.11
N PRO A 205 11.62 -15.52 9.63
CA PRO A 205 10.80 -14.59 10.41
C PRO A 205 10.38 -15.17 11.75
N ARG A 206 10.33 -14.34 12.79
CA ARG A 206 9.92 -14.70 14.16
C ARG A 206 8.65 -13.94 14.56
N PRO A 207 7.46 -14.38 14.10
CA PRO A 207 6.23 -13.60 14.25
C PRO A 207 5.88 -13.25 15.70
N HIS A 208 6.16 -14.15 16.63
CA HIS A 208 5.84 -13.96 18.05
C HIS A 208 6.92 -13.22 18.85
N TRP A 209 8.04 -12.83 18.23
CA TRP A 209 9.17 -12.27 18.98
C TRP A 209 8.85 -10.90 19.57
N ILE A 210 8.23 -10.00 18.80
CA ILE A 210 7.88 -8.67 19.27
C ILE A 210 6.88 -8.74 20.43
N THR A 211 5.87 -9.59 20.34
CA THR A 211 4.86 -9.75 21.40
C THR A 211 5.43 -10.45 22.64
N THR A 212 6.35 -11.40 22.46
CA THR A 212 7.09 -12.02 23.57
C THR A 212 7.99 -11.02 24.29
N TYR A 213 8.73 -10.20 23.53
CA TYR A 213 9.75 -9.33 24.09
C TYR A 213 9.16 -8.02 24.62
N TYR A 214 8.25 -7.37 23.88
CA TYR A 214 7.70 -6.06 24.23
C TYR A 214 6.27 -6.12 24.78
N GLY A 215 5.65 -7.30 24.83
CA GLY A 215 4.24 -7.46 25.15
C GLY A 215 3.34 -7.22 23.93
N GLY A 216 2.05 -7.48 24.11
CA GLY A 216 1.00 -7.27 23.10
C GLY A 216 -0.38 -6.99 23.71
N HIS A 217 -0.47 -7.03 25.05
CA HIS A 217 -1.64 -6.78 25.88
C HIS A 217 -1.18 -6.20 27.22
#